data_AF-K8P147-F1
#
_entry.id   AF-K8P147-F1
#
_cell.length_a   1.000
_cell.length_b   1.000
_cell.length_c   1.000
_cell.angle_alpha   90.00
_cell.angle_beta   90.00
_cell.angle_gamma   90.00
#
_symmetry.space_group_name_H-M   'P 1'
#
loop_
_entity.id
_entity.type
_entity.pdbx_description
1 polymer ?
#
loop_
_entity_poly.entity_id
_entity_poly.type
_entity_poly.pdbx_seq_one_letter_code
_entity_poly.pdbx_strand_id
1 'polypeptide(L)'
;MEDVAGVEVEPVTSGSTITINVFDEGKKSVSTKGFTGAALIAIGAGRKTVTLAPSGENALKGEANPDCGGATITLTTAEGKSGQAKFKK
;
A
#
# COMPACT_ATOMS: atom_id res chain seq x y z
N MET A 1 -7.23 -7.32 4.82
CA MET A 1 -6.12 -7.58 3.90
C MET A 1 -6.72 -7.89 2.55
N GLU A 2 -6.08 -7.43 1.49
CA GLU A 2 -6.48 -7.73 0.12
C GLU A 2 -5.26 -8.25 -0.64
N ASP A 3 -5.47 -9.22 -1.53
CA ASP A 3 -4.43 -9.68 -2.43
C ASP A 3 -4.03 -8.56 -3.41
N VAL A 4 -2.72 -8.33 -3.51
CA VAL A 4 -2.13 -7.43 -4.48
C VAL A 4 -0.90 -8.08 -5.07
N ALA A 5 -1.06 -8.66 -6.27
CA ALA A 5 0.03 -9.31 -7.01
C ALA A 5 0.56 -10.61 -6.35
N GLY A 6 -0.31 -11.36 -5.66
CA GLY A 6 0.05 -12.62 -5.00
C GLY A 6 0.66 -12.43 -3.61
N VAL A 7 0.48 -11.26 -2.99
CA VAL A 7 0.81 -10.98 -1.59
C VAL A 7 -0.37 -10.28 -0.93
N GLU A 8 -0.56 -10.55 0.36
CA GLU A 8 -1.61 -9.95 1.17
C GLU A 8 -1.15 -8.57 1.68
N VAL A 9 -1.96 -7.54 1.41
CA VAL A 9 -1.65 -6.17 1.78
C VAL A 9 -2.63 -5.64 2.83
N GLU A 10 -2.09 -5.05 3.88
CA GLU A 10 -2.83 -4.34 4.91
C GLU A 10 -2.44 -2.85 4.93
N PRO A 11 -3.34 -1.93 4.56
CA PRO A 11 -3.09 -0.51 4.74
C PRO A 11 -3.40 -0.07 6.17
N VAL A 12 -2.48 0.70 6.74
CA VAL A 12 -2.62 1.42 7.99
C VAL A 12 -2.50 2.91 7.69
N THR A 13 -3.52 3.67 8.06
CA THR A 13 -3.49 5.15 7.98
C THR A 13 -3.23 5.71 9.37
N SER A 14 -2.27 6.62 9.48
CA SER A 14 -1.95 7.29 10.73
C SER A 14 -1.48 8.72 10.46
N GLY A 15 -2.23 9.69 11.00
CA GLY A 15 -2.02 11.10 10.72
C GLY A 15 -1.97 11.38 9.22
N SER A 16 -0.88 12.00 8.77
CA SER A 16 -0.61 12.33 7.36
C SER A 16 0.20 11.25 6.65
N THR A 17 0.02 9.97 7.00
CA THR A 17 0.77 8.88 6.37
C THR A 17 -0.12 7.68 6.08
N ILE A 18 0.17 7.03 4.95
CA ILE A 18 -0.33 5.70 4.64
C ILE A 18 0.87 4.75 4.65
N THR A 19 0.73 3.65 5.38
CA THR A 19 1.69 2.56 5.41
C THR A 19 0.96 1.32 4.90
N ILE A 20 1.57 0.54 4.04
CA ILE A 20 1.08 -0.79 3.66
C ILE A 20 2.04 -1.82 4.23
N ASN A 21 1.50 -2.75 5.03
CA ASN A 21 2.21 -3.93 5.50
C ASN A 21 1.95 -5.06 4.51
N VAL A 22 2.98 -5.85 4.22
CA VAL A 22 2.94 -6.92 3.22
C VAL A 22 3.16 -8.27 3.89
N PHE A 23 2.32 -9.24 3.52
CA PHE A 23 2.32 -10.60 4.04
C PHE A 23 2.17 -11.62 2.91
N ASP A 24 2.52 -12.87 3.18
CA ASP A 24 2.15 -14.01 2.34
C ASP A 24 0.72 -14.49 2.62
N GLU A 25 0.21 -15.46 1.85
CA GLU A 25 -1.11 -16.08 2.06
C GLU A 25 -1.25 -16.72 3.46
N GLY A 26 -0.13 -17.09 4.09
CA GLY A 26 -0.04 -17.61 5.45
C GLY A 26 0.00 -16.51 6.52
N LYS A 27 -0.19 -15.23 6.15
CA LYS A 27 -0.11 -14.04 7.01
C LYS A 27 1.26 -13.83 7.65
N LYS A 28 2.32 -14.37 7.07
CA LYS A 28 3.70 -14.09 7.52
C LYS A 28 4.23 -12.86 6.82
N SER A 29 4.95 -12.02 7.55
CA SER A 29 5.56 -10.81 6.99
C SER A 29 6.51 -11.16 5.85
N VAL A 30 6.40 -10.42 4.75
CA VAL A 30 7.26 -10.55 3.56
C VAL A 30 8.12 -9.31 3.42
N SER A 31 9.42 -9.50 3.18
CA SER A 31 10.34 -8.38 2.95
C SER A 31 9.90 -7.57 1.72
N THR A 32 9.79 -6.25 1.87
CA THR A 32 9.43 -5.32 0.78
C THR A 32 10.64 -4.84 -0.02
N LYS A 33 11.83 -5.43 0.21
CA LYS A 33 13.03 -5.13 -0.59
C LYS A 33 12.77 -5.43 -2.07
N GLY A 34 13.02 -4.44 -2.92
CA GLY A 34 12.79 -4.54 -4.37
C GLY A 34 11.33 -4.33 -4.78
N PHE A 35 10.42 -4.08 -3.83
CA PHE A 35 9.05 -3.74 -4.15
C PHE A 35 8.96 -2.25 -4.48
N THR A 36 7.99 -1.92 -5.32
CA THR A 36 7.57 -0.53 -5.55
C THR A 36 6.07 -0.43 -5.39
N GLY A 37 5.58 0.71 -4.90
CA GLY A 37 4.15 0.89 -4.67
C GLY A 37 3.68 2.33 -4.80
N ALA A 38 2.40 2.49 -5.06
CA ALA A 38 1.72 3.78 -5.08
C ALA A 38 0.32 3.64 -4.48
N ALA A 39 -0.14 4.68 -3.79
CA ALA A 39 -1.50 4.82 -3.30
C ALA A 39 -2.22 5.94 -4.05
N LEU A 40 -3.31 5.63 -4.73
CA LEU A 40 -4.25 6.61 -5.26
C LEU A 40 -5.31 6.90 -4.20
N ILE A 41 -5.16 8.03 -3.52
CA ILE A 41 -5.98 8.43 -2.37
C ILE A 41 -7.10 9.35 -2.84
N ALA A 42 -8.34 9.07 -2.44
CA ALA A 42 -9.46 9.98 -2.64
C ALA A 42 -9.42 11.12 -1.61
N ILE A 43 -9.46 12.38 -2.07
CA ILE A 43 -9.41 13.58 -1.23
C ILE A 43 -10.50 14.54 -1.70
N GLY A 44 -11.58 14.65 -0.93
CA GLY A 44 -12.77 15.42 -1.32
C GLY A 44 -13.32 14.95 -2.68
N ALA A 45 -13.45 15.87 -3.64
CA ALA A 45 -13.85 15.56 -5.01
C ALA A 45 -12.70 15.07 -5.91
N GLY A 46 -11.45 15.12 -5.43
CA GLY A 46 -10.26 14.80 -6.20
C GLY A 46 -9.59 13.47 -5.81
N ARG A 47 -8.48 13.17 -6.50
CA ARG A 47 -7.59 12.07 -6.16
C ARG A 47 -6.14 12.55 -6.20
N LYS A 48 -5.31 12.02 -5.30
CA LYS A 48 -3.86 12.27 -5.26
C LYS A 48 -3.13 10.94 -5.29
N THR A 49 -2.14 10.83 -6.17
CA THR A 49 -1.20 9.70 -6.15
C THR A 49 -0.09 9.99 -5.15
N VAL A 50 0.21 9.01 -4.30
CA VAL A 50 1.28 9.03 -3.32
C VAL A 50 2.21 7.87 -3.65
N THR A 51 3.48 8.15 -3.89
CA THR A 51 4.50 7.12 -4.02
C THR A 51 4.79 6.52 -2.64
N LEU A 52 4.86 5.19 -2.57
CA LEU A 52 5.20 4.46 -1.35
C LEU A 52 6.65 3.99 -1.44
N ALA A 53 7.44 4.33 -0.43
CA ALA A 53 8.83 3.91 -0.30
C ALA A 53 8.96 2.84 0.78
N PRO A 54 9.89 1.87 0.65
CA PRO A 54 10.14 0.88 1.70
C PRO A 54 10.36 1.53 3.07
N SER A 55 9.74 0.96 4.10
CA SER A 55 9.83 1.44 5.48
C SER A 55 9.91 0.24 6.41
N GLY A 56 11.07 0.03 7.04
CA GLY A 56 11.32 -1.20 7.78
C GLY A 56 11.45 -2.41 6.86
N GLU A 57 11.12 -3.59 7.39
CA GLU A 57 11.33 -4.86 6.71
C GLU A 57 10.18 -5.23 5.76
N ASN A 58 8.93 -5.12 6.22
CA ASN A 58 7.76 -5.63 5.52
C ASN A 58 6.73 -4.56 5.12
N ALA A 59 7.13 -3.29 5.08
CA ALA A 59 6.20 -2.21 4.76
C ALA A 59 6.69 -1.25 3.68
N LEU A 60 5.75 -0.58 3.04
CA LEU A 60 5.98 0.62 2.24
C LEU A 60 5.15 1.78 2.81
N LYS A 61 5.71 2.98 2.85
CA LYS A 61 5.11 4.16 3.46
C LYS A 61 5.15 5.35 2.51
N GLY A 62 4.10 6.15 2.52
CA GLY A 62 4.04 7.42 1.81
C GLY A 62 3.28 8.48 2.60
N GLU A 63 3.52 9.73 2.24
CA GLU A 63 2.83 10.88 2.83
C GLU A 63 1.42 11.02 2.24
N ALA A 64 0.43 11.04 3.12
CA ALA A 64 -0.97 11.11 2.81
C ALA A 64 -1.65 12.29 3.53
N ASN A 65 -2.89 12.60 3.17
CA ASN A 65 -3.68 13.59 3.91
C ASN A 65 -4.47 12.87 5.04
N PRO A 66 -4.73 13.47 6.21
CA PRO A 66 -5.43 12.78 7.30
C PRO A 66 -6.87 12.36 6.97
N ASP A 67 -7.49 12.97 5.96
CA ASP A 67 -8.83 12.65 5.47
C ASP A 67 -8.84 11.69 4.26
N CYS A 68 -8.02 10.65 4.27
CA CYS A 68 -8.10 9.60 3.23
C CYS A 68 -9.47 8.90 3.29
N GLY A 69 -10.33 9.12 2.30
CA GLY A 69 -11.64 8.47 2.17
C GLY A 69 -11.58 7.02 1.65
N GLY A 70 -10.39 6.43 1.61
CA GLY A 70 -10.05 5.18 0.92
C GLY A 70 -8.90 5.38 -0.07
N ALA A 71 -8.23 4.29 -0.42
CA ALA A 71 -7.09 4.29 -1.32
C ALA A 71 -7.14 3.08 -2.26
N THR A 72 -6.78 3.27 -3.52
CA THR A 72 -6.38 2.16 -4.38
C THR A 72 -4.87 2.01 -4.28
N ILE A 73 -4.38 0.87 -3.81
CA ILE A 73 -2.96 0.56 -3.75
C ILE A 73 -2.59 -0.21 -5.00
N THR A 74 -1.53 0.22 -5.67
CA THR A 74 -0.84 -0.53 -6.73
C THR A 74 0.51 -0.95 -6.19
N LEU A 75 0.87 -2.22 -6.42
CA LEU A 75 2.13 -2.80 -5.97
C LEU A 75 2.78 -3.57 -7.11
N THR A 76 4.09 -3.46 -7.21
CA THR A 76 4.93 -4.34 -8.01
C THR A 76 5.94 -5.01 -7.10
N THR A 77 5.93 -6.35 -7.08
CA THR A 77 6.84 -7.18 -6.29
C THR A 77 8.25 -7.19 -6.89
N ALA A 78 9.23 -7.68 -6.14
CA ALA A 78 10.61 -7.85 -6.63
C ALA A 78 10.72 -8.77 -7.86
N GLU A 79 9.77 -9.71 -8.03
CA GLU A 79 9.67 -10.60 -9.19
C GLU A 79 9.05 -9.92 -10.42
N GLY A 80 8.65 -8.64 -10.30
CA GLY A 80 8.00 -7.88 -11.37
C GLY A 80 6.50 -8.14 -11.52
N LYS A 81 5.90 -8.99 -10.68
CA LYS A 81 4.43 -9.15 -10.64
C LYS A 81 3.79 -7.88 -10.12
N SER A 82 2.75 -7.40 -10.82
CA SER A 82 2.02 -6.19 -10.44
C SER A 82 0.54 -6.48 -10.21
N GLY A 83 -0.07 -5.67 -9.34
CA GLY A 83 -1.46 -5.82 -8.95
C GLY A 83 -1.98 -4.56 -8.29
N GLN A 84 -3.30 -4.50 -8.08
CA GLN A 84 -3.93 -3.41 -7.36
C GLN A 84 -5.14 -3.88 -6.57
N ALA A 85 -5.38 -3.26 -5.42
CA ALA A 85 -6.59 -3.45 -4.63
C ALA A 85 -7.13 -2.11 -4.15
N LYS A 86 -8.46 -2.04 -4.02
CA LYS A 86 -9.17 -0.86 -3.51
C LYS A 86 -9.52 -1.10 -2.05
N PHE A 87 -9.00 -0.25 -1.18
CA PHE A 87 -9.28 -0.23 0.24
C PHE A 87 -10.24 0.90 0.56
N LYS A 88 -11.36 0.55 1.17
CA LYS A 88 -12.33 1.52 1.70
C LYS A 88 -11.95 1.84 3.15
N LYS A 89 -12.26 3.05 3.60
CA LYS A 89 -12.18 3.40 5.02
C LYS A 89 -13.29 2.69 5.80
#